data_AF-A0A1Y4WKF0-F1
#
_entry.id   AF-A0A1Y4WKF0-F1
#
_cell.length_a   1.000
_cell.length_b   1.000
_cell.length_c   1.000
_cell.angle_alpha   90.00
_cell.angle_beta   90.00
_cell.angle_gamma   90.00
#
_symmetry.space_group_name_H-M   'P 1'
#
loop_
_entity.id
_entity.type
_entity.pdbx_description
1 polymer ?
#
loop_
_entity_poly.entity_id
_entity_poly.type
_entity_poly.pdbx_seq_one_letter_code
_entity_poly.pdbx_strand_id
1 'polypeptide(L)'
;MEGKVKNLCAPIPEGLHARVREAQEASGQTLGQYMTWLIQTFYDNQNKEENTMNTDKRTVAFQVPGELFERFKDYLQERGIKQNAFFLDCIHRALAEAQEEREATDASAEPDGEAEADSNGQDEDTEESGTAE
;
A
#
# COMPACT_ATOMS: atom_id res chain seq x y z
N MET A 1 10.26 25.63 24.44
CA MET A 1 8.89 26.11 24.15
C MET A 1 8.07 25.98 25.42
N GLU A 2 7.97 27.03 26.23
CA GLU A 2 7.04 27.07 27.36
C GLU A 2 5.63 27.34 26.81
N GLY A 3 4.96 26.26 26.40
CA GLY A 3 3.56 26.28 26.01
C GLY A 3 2.66 26.49 27.24
N LYS A 4 1.51 27.14 27.04
CA LYS A 4 0.49 27.31 28.08
C LYS A 4 0.10 25.96 28.68
N VAL A 5 0.37 25.76 29.97
CA VAL A 5 -0.06 24.58 30.72
C VAL A 5 -1.54 24.73 31.10
N LYS A 6 -2.33 23.69 30.88
CA LYS A 6 -3.74 23.60 31.30
C LYS A 6 -3.92 22.41 32.23
N ASN A 7 -4.77 22.54 33.24
CA ASN A 7 -5.08 21.46 34.17
C ASN A 7 -6.06 20.46 33.53
N LEU A 8 -5.79 19.16 33.70
CA LEU A 8 -6.68 18.06 33.35
C LEU A 8 -7.28 17.50 34.64
N CYS A 9 -8.61 17.54 34.78
CA CYS A 9 -9.33 17.01 35.94
C CYS A 9 -10.46 16.10 35.47
N ALA A 10 -10.42 14.84 35.87
CA ALA A 10 -11.46 13.85 35.58
C ALA A 10 -11.53 12.83 36.73
N PRO A 11 -12.74 12.36 37.11
CA PRO A 11 -12.87 11.26 38.05
C PRO A 11 -12.34 9.97 37.41
N ILE A 12 -11.57 9.20 38.17
CA ILE A 12 -11.05 7.90 37.75
C ILE A 12 -11.42 6.81 38.76
N PRO A 13 -11.60 5.55 38.33
CA PRO A 13 -11.87 4.44 39.24
C PRO A 13 -10.74 4.26 40.27
N GLU A 14 -11.10 3.90 41.50
CA GLU A 14 -10.17 3.77 42.63
C GLU A 14 -8.99 2.82 42.32
N GLY A 15 -9.26 1.67 41.70
CA GLY A 15 -8.20 0.71 41.34
C GLY A 15 -7.21 1.27 40.31
N LEU A 16 -7.69 2.09 39.37
CA LEU A 16 -6.81 2.74 38.39
C LEU A 16 -6.00 3.86 39.06
N HIS A 17 -6.62 4.62 39.96
CA HIS A 17 -5.94 5.64 40.75
C HIS A 17 -4.79 5.04 41.58
N ALA A 18 -5.04 3.95 42.32
CA ALA A 18 -4.03 3.28 43.12
C ALA A 18 -2.84 2.82 42.27
N ARG A 19 -3.10 2.19 41.13
CA ARG A 19 -2.06 1.74 40.20
C ARG A 19 -1.23 2.89 39.63
N VAL A 20 -1.88 4.00 39.25
CA VAL A 20 -1.21 5.20 38.74
C VAL A 20 -0.30 5.81 39.82
N ARG A 21 -0.75 5.83 41.08
CA ARG A 21 0.04 6.35 42.21
C ARG A 21 1.25 5.49 42.51
N GLU A 22 1.09 4.18 42.60
CA GLU A 22 2.20 3.25 42.83
C GLU A 22 3.26 3.38 41.71
N ALA A 23 2.83 3.43 40.45
CA ALA A 23 3.75 3.58 39.32
C ALA A 23 4.44 4.95 39.29
N GLN A 24 3.74 6.02 39.69
CA GLN A 24 4.31 7.36 39.81
C GLN A 24 5.34 7.46 40.95
N GLU A 25 5.08 6.79 42.08
CA GLU A 25 6.03 6.72 43.20
C GLU A 25 7.28 5.93 42.80
N ALA A 26 7.10 4.80 42.11
CA ALA A 26 8.20 3.99 41.59
C ALA A 26 9.04 4.74 40.54
N SER A 27 8.44 5.63 39.73
CA SER A 27 9.18 6.40 38.74
C SER A 27 9.94 7.60 39.33
N GLY A 28 9.66 7.99 40.58
CA GLY A 28 10.25 9.16 41.24
C GLY A 28 9.86 10.50 40.62
N GLN A 29 8.91 10.51 39.66
CA GLN A 29 8.46 11.72 38.99
C GLN A 29 7.35 12.41 39.79
N THR A 30 7.20 13.72 39.62
CA THR A 30 6.00 14.41 40.11
C THR A 30 4.76 13.92 39.35
N LEU A 31 3.58 13.99 39.99
CA LEU A 31 2.33 13.55 39.35
C LEU A 31 2.09 14.23 37.98
N GLY A 32 2.36 15.54 37.87
CA GLY A 32 2.20 16.26 36.60
C GLY A 32 3.14 15.76 35.50
N GLN A 33 4.40 15.47 35.84
CA GLN A 33 5.37 14.90 34.90
C GLN A 33 4.98 13.49 34.49
N TYR A 34 4.60 12.65 35.45
CA TYR A 34 4.18 11.28 35.19
C TYR A 34 2.95 11.23 34.28
N MET A 35 1.93 12.04 34.57
CA MET A 35 0.72 12.13 33.73
C MET A 35 1.02 12.66 32.33
N THR A 36 1.90 13.66 32.20
CA THR A 36 2.33 14.16 30.90
C THR A 36 3.02 13.07 30.09
N TRP A 37 3.96 12.35 30.70
CA TRP A 37 4.66 11.23 30.06
C TRP A 37 3.69 10.10 29.68
N LEU A 38 2.76 9.74 30.56
CA LEU A 38 1.79 8.67 30.33
C LEU A 38 0.87 8.99 29.15
N ILE A 39 0.34 10.22 29.09
CA ILE A 39 -0.52 10.69 28.00
C ILE A 39 0.26 10.76 26.69
N GLN A 40 1.48 11.31 26.72
CA GLN A 40 2.33 11.39 25.53
C GLN A 40 2.68 10.00 25.00
N THR A 41 3.07 9.08 25.89
CA THR A 41 3.37 7.70 25.53
C THR A 41 2.15 6.98 24.95
N PHE A 42 0.95 7.24 25.47
CA PHE A 42 -0.29 6.70 24.92
C PHE A 42 -0.53 7.17 23.48
N TYR A 43 -0.45 8.48 23.21
CA TYR A 43 -0.65 9.00 21.85
C TYR A 43 0.48 8.66 20.90
N ASP A 44 1.73 8.62 21.35
CA ASP A 44 2.85 8.18 20.53
C ASP A 44 2.69 6.71 20.13
N ASN A 45 2.21 5.86 21.05
CA ASN A 45 1.92 4.45 20.75
C ASN A 45 0.66 4.29 19.90
N GLN A 46 -0.39 5.07 20.13
CA GLN A 46 -1.59 5.07 19.29
C GLN A 46 -1.26 5.51 17.86
N ASN A 47 -0.45 6.57 17.70
CA ASN A 47 0.03 7.02 16.39
C ASN A 47 0.94 5.97 15.76
N LYS A 48 1.76 5.26 16.54
CA LYS A 48 2.54 4.12 16.04
C LYS A 48 1.64 2.97 15.61
N GLU A 49 0.58 2.64 16.34
CA GLU A 49 -0.39 1.60 15.96
C GLU A 49 -1.19 2.02 14.72
N GLU A 50 -1.60 3.27 14.60
CA GLU A 50 -2.23 3.84 13.39
C GLU A 50 -1.26 3.83 12.19
N ASN A 51 0.02 4.14 12.40
CA ASN A 51 1.06 4.02 11.36
C ASN A 51 1.48 2.55 11.09
N THR A 52 1.21 1.65 12.05
CA THR A 52 1.47 0.20 11.96
C THR A 52 0.27 -0.58 11.44
N MET A 53 -0.89 0.08 11.24
CA MET A 53 -1.92 -0.36 10.30
C MET A 53 -1.58 0.13 8.88
N ASN A 54 -0.37 -0.17 8.41
CA ASN A 54 -0.05 -0.19 6.98
C ASN A 54 -0.72 -1.44 6.38
N THR A 55 -2.05 -1.48 6.40
CA THR A 55 -2.86 -2.57 5.81
C THR A 55 -2.53 -2.79 4.33
N ASP A 56 -1.95 -1.78 3.66
CA ASP A 56 -1.52 -1.83 2.26
C ASP A 56 -0.14 -2.44 2.01
N LYS A 57 0.68 -2.70 3.04
CA LYS A 57 2.05 -3.21 2.85
C LYS A 57 2.20 -4.60 3.44
N ARG A 58 2.48 -5.59 2.58
CA ARG A 58 2.88 -6.94 2.99
C ARG A 58 4.40 -7.05 3.01
N THR A 59 4.95 -7.63 4.06
CA THR A 59 6.38 -7.90 4.17
C THR A 59 6.76 -9.08 3.29
N VAL A 60 7.75 -8.89 2.42
CA VAL A 60 8.40 -9.96 1.65
C VAL A 60 9.80 -10.15 2.23
N ALA A 61 10.14 -11.37 2.66
CA ALA A 61 11.44 -11.72 3.22
C ALA A 61 11.97 -12.99 2.55
N PHE A 62 13.26 -12.98 2.20
CA PHE A 62 13.96 -14.14 1.66
C PHE A 62 15.37 -14.21 2.26
N GLN A 63 15.92 -15.42 2.34
CA GLN A 63 17.28 -15.64 2.82
C GLN A 63 18.25 -15.59 1.64
N VAL A 64 19.35 -14.84 1.81
CA VAL A 64 20.46 -14.79 0.86
C VAL A 64 21.75 -15.25 1.54
N PRO A 65 22.70 -15.81 0.78
CA PRO A 65 24.04 -16.11 1.30
C PRO A 65 24.71 -14.85 1.87
N GLY A 66 25.44 -15.00 2.98
CA GLY A 66 26.06 -13.88 3.70
C GLY A 66 27.00 -13.04 2.83
N GLU A 67 27.87 -13.67 2.04
CA GLU A 67 28.78 -12.96 1.13
C GLU A 67 28.04 -12.12 0.08
N LEU A 68 26.88 -12.61 -0.38
CA LEU A 68 26.07 -11.90 -1.37
C LEU A 68 25.35 -10.71 -0.74
N PHE A 69 24.92 -10.85 0.52
CA PHE A 69 24.33 -9.76 1.29
C PHE A 69 25.32 -8.61 1.54
N GLU A 70 26.57 -8.94 1.87
CA GLU A 70 27.61 -7.93 2.11
C GLU A 70 27.94 -7.16 0.83
N ARG A 71 28.21 -7.86 -0.28
CA ARG A 71 28.44 -7.23 -1.59
C ARG A 71 27.26 -6.37 -2.03
N PHE A 72 26.04 -6.83 -1.77
CA PHE A 72 24.82 -6.09 -2.08
C PHE A 72 24.71 -4.80 -1.25
N LYS A 73 25.05 -4.86 0.03
CA LYS A 73 25.06 -3.68 0.91
C LYS A 73 26.06 -2.63 0.44
N ASP A 74 27.27 -3.05 0.04
CA ASP A 74 28.30 -2.15 -0.48
C ASP A 74 27.86 -1.46 -1.77
N TYR A 75 27.26 -2.22 -2.69
CA TYR A 75 26.69 -1.69 -3.95
C TYR A 75 25.62 -0.62 -3.70
N LEU A 76 24.71 -0.87 -2.75
CA LEU A 76 23.66 0.09 -2.40
C LEU A 76 24.24 1.36 -1.75
N GLN A 77 25.27 1.20 -0.92
CA GLN A 77 25.93 2.32 -0.26
C GLN A 77 26.70 3.19 -1.25
N GLU A 78 27.41 2.59 -2.21
CA GLU A 78 28.14 3.29 -3.27
C GLU A 78 27.20 4.15 -4.13
N ARG A 79 25.98 3.65 -4.40
CA ARG A 79 24.98 4.36 -5.21
C ARG A 79 24.01 5.21 -4.38
N GLY A 80 24.09 5.18 -3.05
CA GLY A 80 23.19 5.91 -2.16
C GLY A 80 21.72 5.46 -2.22
N ILE A 81 21.47 4.20 -2.59
CA ILE A 81 20.11 3.65 -2.80
C ILE A 81 19.67 2.89 -1.55
N LYS A 82 18.41 3.07 -1.14
CA LYS A 82 17.81 2.30 -0.04
C LYS A 82 17.44 0.88 -0.50
N GLN A 83 17.67 -0.14 0.32
CA GLN A 83 17.33 -1.54 0.03
C GLN A 83 15.88 -1.69 -0.47
N ASN A 84 14.92 -1.09 0.25
CA ASN A 84 13.51 -1.14 -0.12
C ASN A 84 13.23 -0.50 -1.49
N ALA A 85 13.93 0.59 -1.83
CA ALA A 85 13.75 1.26 -3.12
C ALA A 85 14.29 0.40 -4.27
N PHE A 86 15.45 -0.25 -4.07
CA PHE A 86 16.03 -1.16 -5.05
C PHE A 86 15.09 -2.34 -5.37
N PHE A 87 14.51 -2.99 -4.35
CA PHE A 87 13.60 -4.10 -4.57
C PHE A 87 12.29 -3.68 -5.24
N LEU A 88 11.73 -2.53 -4.88
CA LEU A 88 10.53 -2.00 -5.54
C LEU A 88 10.80 -1.72 -7.02
N ASP A 89 11.97 -1.13 -7.33
CA ASP A 89 12.39 -0.87 -8.71
C ASP A 89 12.55 -2.17 -9.52
N CYS A 90 13.18 -3.20 -8.94
CA CYS A 90 13.27 -4.52 -9.56
C CYS A 90 11.90 -5.14 -9.84
N ILE A 91 10.95 -5.04 -8.90
CA ILE A 91 9.60 -5.58 -9.08
C ILE A 91 8.86 -4.81 -10.19
N HIS A 92 8.92 -3.48 -10.16
CA HIS A 92 8.24 -2.65 -11.16
C HIS A 92 8.77 -2.93 -12.57
N ARG A 93 10.09 -3.03 -12.71
CA ARG A 93 10.73 -3.35 -13.98
C ARG A 93 10.34 -4.74 -14.49
N ALA A 94 10.37 -5.75 -13.62
CA ALA A 94 9.99 -7.12 -14.00
C ALA A 94 8.51 -7.22 -14.41
N LEU A 95 7.62 -6.48 -13.76
CA LEU A 95 6.20 -6.43 -14.13
C LEU A 95 5.97 -5.68 -15.44
N ALA A 96 6.70 -4.58 -15.68
CA ALA A 96 6.61 -3.82 -16.93
C ALA A 96 7.12 -4.64 -18.13
N GLU A 97 8.28 -5.29 -18.00
CA GLU A 97 8.84 -6.18 -19.03
C GLU A 97 7.87 -7.34 -19.34
N ALA A 98 7.27 -7.95 -18.32
CA ALA A 98 6.28 -9.03 -18.51
C ALA A 98 4.95 -8.55 -19.13
N GLN A 99 4.59 -7.28 -18.97
CA GLN A 99 3.42 -6.69 -19.61
C GLN A 99 3.71 -6.37 -21.08
N GLU A 100 4.87 -5.80 -21.38
CA GLU A 100 5.31 -5.47 -22.74
C GLU A 100 5.45 -6.75 -23.61
N GLU A 101 5.92 -7.85 -23.04
CA GLU A 101 6.00 -9.15 -23.72
C GLU A 101 4.61 -9.78 -24.00
N ARG A 102 3.60 -9.48 -23.17
CA ARG A 102 2.20 -9.89 -23.41
C ARG A 102 1.53 -9.04 -24.49
N GLU A 103 1.78 -7.73 -24.48
CA GLU A 103 1.24 -6.82 -25.50
C GLU A 103 1.86 -7.08 -26.88
N ALA A 104 3.14 -7.45 -26.94
CA ALA A 104 3.82 -7.84 -28.18
C ALA A 104 3.33 -9.20 -28.75
N THR A 105 2.82 -10.10 -27.91
CA THR A 105 2.28 -11.40 -28.36
C THR A 105 0.80 -11.32 -28.76
N ASP A 106 0.03 -10.42 -28.16
CA ASP A 106 -1.38 -10.15 -28.53
C ASP A 106 -1.49 -9.35 -29.83
N ALA A 107 -0.56 -8.42 -30.09
CA ALA A 107 -0.50 -7.66 -31.34
C ALA A 107 -0.06 -8.47 -32.58
N SER A 108 0.37 -9.72 -32.40
CA SER A 108 0.76 -10.63 -33.50
C SER A 108 -0.34 -11.63 -33.89
N ALA A 109 -1.49 -11.61 -33.22
CA ALA A 109 -2.69 -12.31 -33.66
C ALA A 109 -3.51 -11.40 -34.58
N GLU A 110 -3.07 -11.28 -35.83
CA GLU A 110 -3.90 -10.70 -36.90
C GLU A 110 -5.23 -11.46 -36.98
N PRO A 111 -6.38 -10.80 -37.20
CA PRO A 111 -7.61 -11.48 -37.52
C PRO A 111 -7.50 -11.99 -38.97
N ASP A 112 -7.10 -13.24 -39.11
CA ASP A 112 -7.26 -14.01 -40.34
C ASP A 112 -8.77 -14.27 -40.53
N GLY A 113 -9.37 -13.46 -41.41
CA GLY A 113 -10.80 -13.48 -41.71
C GLY A 113 -11.04 -14.00 -43.12
N GLU A 114 -10.81 -15.29 -43.35
CA GLU A 114 -11.28 -16.00 -44.54
C GLU A 114 -12.48 -16.89 -44.18
N ALA A 115 -13.65 -16.62 -44.77
CA ALA A 115 -14.70 -17.62 -45.00
C ALA A 115 -15.66 -17.14 -46.09
N GLU A 116 -15.42 -17.69 -47.29
CA GLU A 116 -16.28 -17.72 -48.47
C GLU A 116 -17.71 -18.23 -48.16
N ALA A 117 -18.74 -17.65 -48.80
CA ALA A 117 -20.00 -18.34 -49.05
C ALA A 117 -20.57 -17.90 -50.41
N ASP A 118 -20.44 -18.83 -51.36
CA ASP A 118 -20.80 -18.79 -52.77
C ASP A 118 -22.34 -18.92 -52.99
N SER A 119 -22.82 -18.13 -53.96
CA SER A 119 -23.81 -18.51 -55.00
C SER A 119 -25.34 -18.58 -54.71
N ASN A 120 -26.02 -17.65 -55.40
CA ASN A 120 -27.09 -17.85 -56.40
C ASN A 120 -28.55 -17.49 -56.06
N GLY A 121 -29.08 -16.57 -56.87
CA GLY A 121 -30.49 -16.43 -57.28
C GLY A 121 -31.38 -15.72 -56.24
N GLN A 122 -32.27 -14.80 -56.59
CA GLN A 122 -33.04 -14.68 -57.82
C GLN A 122 -33.75 -13.32 -57.82
N ASP A 123 -33.94 -12.78 -59.02
CA ASP A 123 -34.69 -11.57 -59.35
C ASP A 123 -36.04 -11.45 -58.63
N GLU A 124 -36.46 -10.24 -58.29
CA GLU A 124 -37.81 -9.73 -58.54
C GLU A 124 -37.74 -8.20 -58.65
N ASP A 125 -37.86 -7.73 -59.89
CA ASP A 125 -38.22 -6.37 -60.26
C ASP A 125 -39.55 -5.91 -59.64
N THR A 126 -39.78 -4.60 -59.69
CA THR A 126 -41.09 -3.93 -59.94
C THR A 126 -41.55 -2.98 -58.84
N GLU A 127 -41.19 -1.72 -59.08
CA GLU A 127 -41.97 -0.48 -58.97
C GLU A 127 -43.49 -0.59 -58.66
N GLU A 128 -43.99 0.48 -58.03
CA GLU A 128 -45.34 1.09 -58.18
C GLU A 128 -46.25 1.11 -56.93
N SER A 129 -46.37 2.36 -56.44
CA SER A 129 -47.53 3.10 -55.89
C SER A 129 -48.67 2.42 -55.12
N GLY A 130 -49.21 3.15 -54.14
CA GLY A 130 -50.51 2.84 -53.55
C GLY A 130 -50.85 3.69 -52.33
N THR A 131 -51.36 4.90 -52.57
CA THR A 131 -52.18 5.68 -51.63
C THR A 131 -53.55 5.05 -51.39
N ALA A 132 -54.01 4.95 -50.15
CA ALA A 132 -55.40 5.03 -49.63
C ALA A 132 -55.35 4.54 -48.16
N GLU A 133 -56.09 5.06 -47.17
CA GLU A 133 -57.37 5.78 -47.12
C GLU A 133 -57.41 6.64 -45.84
#